data_AF-A0A5E4JLF7-F1
#
_entry.id   AF-A0A5E4JLF7-F1
#
_cell.length_a   1.000
_cell.length_b   1.000
_cell.length_c   1.000
_cell.angle_alpha   90.00
_cell.angle_beta   90.00
_cell.angle_gamma   90.00
#
_symmetry.space_group_name_H-M   'P 1'
#
loop_
_entity.id
_entity.type
_entity.pdbx_description
1 polymer ?
#
loop_
_entity_poly.entity_id
_entity_poly.type
_entity_poly.pdbx_seq_one_letter_code
_entity_poly.pdbx_strand_id
1 'polypeptide(L)'
;MVLELFLFWYFIIGFLLGNGVPHFVFGVAKKVFRSPFGQKSAPRVNVLWGLSNFIIATILSVVLILLNLYNGYSLILLLVGFWLAMATFGFGIKSFLND
;
A
#
# COMPACT_ATOMS: atom_id res chain seq x y z
N MET A 1 -14.05 3.66 -21.72
CA MET A 1 -15.04 3.84 -20.63
C MET A 1 -15.05 2.69 -19.61
N VAL A 2 -15.42 1.44 -19.92
CA VAL A 2 -15.47 0.36 -18.89
C VAL A 2 -14.08 -0.10 -18.41
N LEU A 3 -13.12 -0.30 -19.34
CA LEU A 3 -11.76 -0.72 -18.98
C LEU A 3 -10.99 0.35 -18.19
N GLU A 4 -11.27 1.63 -18.44
CA GLU A 4 -10.65 2.77 -17.75
C GLU A 4 -11.09 2.86 -16.29
N LEU A 5 -12.30 2.41 -15.95
CA LEU A 5 -12.76 2.37 -14.56
C LEU A 5 -11.95 1.36 -13.73
N PHE A 6 -11.44 0.29 -14.35
CA PHE A 6 -10.65 -0.73 -13.67
C PHE A 6 -9.18 -0.36 -13.49
N LEU A 7 -8.68 0.58 -14.28
CA LEU A 7 -7.32 1.10 -14.17
C LEU A 7 -7.06 1.75 -12.80
N PHE A 8 -8.07 2.39 -12.21
CA PHE A 8 -7.99 2.94 -10.86
C PHE A 8 -7.68 1.87 -9.80
N TRP A 9 -8.16 0.64 -9.96
CA TRP A 9 -7.86 -0.44 -9.01
C TRP A 9 -6.38 -0.83 -9.02
N TYR A 10 -5.67 -0.70 -10.14
CA TYR A 10 -4.23 -0.91 -10.17
C TYR A 10 -3.48 0.15 -9.36
N PHE A 11 -3.92 1.41 -9.42
CA PHE A 11 -3.40 2.46 -8.53
C PHE A 11 -3.61 2.11 -7.05
N ILE A 12 -4.82 1.64 -6.69
CA ILE A 12 -5.12 1.21 -5.31
C ILE A 12 -4.25 0.02 -4.90
N ILE A 13 -4.07 -0.98 -5.76
CA ILE A 13 -3.16 -2.12 -5.51
C ILE A 13 -1.74 -1.61 -5.22
N GLY A 14 -1.22 -0.74 -6.09
CA GLY A 14 0.10 -0.11 -5.91
C GLY A 14 0.22 0.60 -4.57
N PHE A 15 -0.77 1.43 -4.24
CA PHE A 15 -0.81 2.18 -2.99
C PHE A 15 -0.81 1.26 -1.77
N LEU A 16 -1.62 0.19 -1.77
CA LEU A 16 -1.65 -0.81 -0.70
C LEU A 16 -0.28 -1.49 -0.55
N LEU A 17 0.34 -1.91 -1.65
CA LEU A 17 1.68 -2.52 -1.63
C LEU A 17 2.72 -1.56 -1.03
N GLY A 18 2.76 -0.30 -1.47
CA GLY A 18 3.68 0.70 -0.96
C GLY A 18 3.41 1.05 0.51
N ASN A 19 2.15 1.08 0.93
CA ASN A 19 1.74 1.30 2.33
C ASN A 19 2.12 0.11 3.23
N GLY A 20 1.96 -1.11 2.75
CA GLY A 20 2.25 -2.31 3.52
C GLY A 20 3.72 -2.44 3.92
N VAL A 21 4.66 -2.01 3.06
CA VAL A 21 6.11 -2.14 3.28
C VAL A 21 6.58 -1.50 4.60
N PRO A 22 6.45 -0.19 4.84
CA PRO A 22 6.95 0.42 6.06
C PRO A 22 6.22 -0.11 7.30
N HIS A 23 4.90 -0.30 7.26
CA HIS A 23 4.15 -0.84 8.39
C HIS A 23 4.61 -2.24 8.78
N PHE A 24 4.80 -3.13 7.80
CA PHE A 24 5.30 -4.47 8.06
C PHE A 24 6.74 -4.44 8.60
N VAL A 25 7.65 -3.73 7.93
CA VAL A 25 9.07 -3.67 8.30
C VAL A 25 9.27 -3.09 9.70
N PHE A 26 8.68 -1.93 10.01
CA PHE A 26 8.81 -1.34 11.34
C PHE A 26 8.10 -2.17 12.43
N GLY A 27 6.96 -2.77 12.10
CA GLY A 27 6.25 -3.68 13.00
C GLY A 27 7.09 -4.90 13.39
N VAL A 28 7.69 -5.58 12.41
CA VAL A 28 8.59 -6.73 12.64
C VAL A 28 9.84 -6.31 13.41
N ALA A 29 10.37 -5.12 13.13
CA ALA A 29 11.50 -4.53 13.85
C ALA A 29 11.17 -4.07 15.29
N LYS A 30 9.93 -4.30 15.78
CA LYS A 30 9.44 -3.87 17.09
C LYS A 30 9.55 -2.36 17.32
N LYS A 31 9.46 -1.56 16.25
CA LYS A 31 9.47 -0.10 16.32
C LYS A 31 8.04 0.43 16.32
N VAL A 32 7.82 1.49 17.09
CA VAL A 32 6.60 2.29 16.99
C VAL A 32 6.65 3.03 15.65
N PHE A 33 5.54 3.01 14.93
CA PHE A 33 5.38 3.67 13.65
C PHE A 33 3.95 4.22 13.59
N ARG A 34 3.79 5.50 13.27
CA ARG A 34 2.45 6.11 13.20
C ARG A 34 1.69 5.59 11.99
N SER A 35 0.38 5.44 12.14
CA SER A 35 -0.51 5.22 11.00
C SER A 35 -0.69 6.51 10.19
N PRO A 36 -1.18 6.44 8.94
CA PRO A 36 -1.49 7.63 8.13
C PRO A 36 -2.44 8.61 8.82
N PHE A 37 -3.21 8.15 9.82
CA PHE A 37 -4.13 8.97 10.61
C PHE A 37 -3.48 9.59 11.86
N GLY A 38 -2.15 9.61 11.92
CA GLY A 38 -1.38 10.27 12.99
C GLY A 38 -1.36 9.55 14.33
N GLN A 39 -1.99 8.38 14.44
CA GLN A 39 -2.03 7.61 15.68
C GLN A 39 -0.80 6.71 15.81
N LYS A 40 -0.12 6.78 16.96
CA LYS A 40 0.93 5.82 17.31
C LYS A 40 0.32 4.42 17.37
N SER A 41 0.84 3.51 16.56
CA SER A 41 0.40 2.12 16.53
C SER A 41 1.45 1.22 17.16
N ALA A 42 1.00 0.28 18.00
CA ALA A 42 1.88 -0.72 18.57
C ALA A 42 2.51 -1.59 17.46
N PRO A 43 3.73 -2.15 17.65
CA PRO A 43 4.39 -2.92 16.60
C PRO A 43 3.54 -4.07 16.03
N ARG A 44 2.79 -4.78 16.89
CA ARG A 44 1.86 -5.84 16.45
C ARG A 44 0.77 -5.31 15.53
N VAL A 45 0.23 -4.11 15.80
CA VAL A 45 -0.79 -3.47 14.97
C VAL A 45 -0.20 -3.12 13.61
N ASN A 46 1.04 -2.63 13.56
CA ASN A 46 1.74 -2.34 12.31
C ASN A 46 2.01 -3.58 11.46
N VAL A 47 2.38 -4.72 12.07
CA VAL A 47 2.50 -6.00 11.35
C VAL A 47 1.17 -6.41 10.73
N LEU A 48 0.09 -6.42 11.52
CA LEU A 48 -1.24 -6.79 11.05
C LEU A 48 -1.76 -5.85 9.96
N TRP A 49 -1.45 -4.56 10.07
CA TRP A 49 -1.79 -3.57 9.05
C TRP A 49 -1.04 -3.83 7.75
N GLY A 50 0.28 -4.03 7.81
CA GLY A 50 1.09 -4.35 6.65
C GLY A 50 0.62 -5.63 5.93
N LEU A 51 0.36 -6.69 6.70
CA LEU A 51 -0.18 -7.94 6.16
C LEU A 51 -1.56 -7.76 5.52
N SER A 52 -2.46 -7.02 6.15
CA SER A 52 -3.79 -6.73 5.58
C SER A 52 -3.67 -6.03 4.23
N ASN A 53 -2.77 -5.05 4.10
CA ASN A 53 -2.52 -4.36 2.83
C ASN A 53 -2.05 -5.34 1.73
N PHE A 54 -1.09 -6.21 2.03
CA PHE A 54 -0.58 -7.20 1.08
C PHE A 54 -1.65 -8.21 0.66
N ILE A 55 -2.45 -8.71 1.61
CA ILE A 55 -3.53 -9.67 1.33
C ILE A 55 -4.57 -9.02 0.43
N ILE A 56 -5.03 -7.81 0.75
CA ILE A 56 -6.04 -7.09 -0.06
C ILE A 56 -5.50 -6.81 -1.47
N ALA A 57 -4.26 -6.31 -1.58
CA ALA A 57 -3.62 -6.08 -2.87
C ALA A 57 -3.52 -7.36 -3.72
N THR A 58 -3.21 -8.49 -3.08
CA THR A 58 -3.15 -9.81 -3.73
C THR A 58 -4.52 -10.25 -4.23
N ILE A 59 -5.56 -10.17 -3.39
CA ILE A 59 -6.92 -10.54 -3.76
C ILE A 59 -7.42 -9.68 -4.93
N LEU A 60 -7.22 -8.35 -4.86
CA LEU A 60 -7.60 -7.45 -5.95
C LEU A 60 -6.87 -7.79 -7.25
N SER A 61 -5.56 -8.05 -7.18
CA SER A 61 -4.77 -8.43 -8.36
C SER A 61 -5.30 -9.72 -8.99
N VAL A 62 -5.55 -10.75 -8.17
CA VAL A 62 -6.11 -12.03 -8.65
C VAL A 62 -7.47 -11.82 -9.31
N VAL A 63 -8.38 -11.08 -8.68
CA VAL A 63 -9.73 -10.81 -9.22
C VAL A 63 -9.64 -10.10 -10.58
N LEU A 64 -8.84 -9.04 -10.69
CA LEU A 64 -8.71 -8.28 -11.94
C LEU A 64 -8.08 -9.13 -13.06
N ILE A 65 -7.10 -9.97 -12.74
CA ILE A 65 -6.48 -10.88 -13.70
C ILE A 65 -7.49 -11.93 -14.17
N LEU A 66 -8.21 -12.58 -13.25
CA LEU A 66 -9.22 -13.61 -13.59
C LEU A 66 -10.33 -13.08 -14.49
N LEU A 67 -10.68 -11.80 -14.32
CA LEU A 67 -11.68 -11.12 -15.15
C LEU A 67 -11.10 -10.53 -16.46
N ASN A 68 -9.80 -10.71 -16.72
CA ASN A 68 -9.09 -10.11 -17.86
C ASN A 68 -9.20 -8.57 -17.93
N LEU A 69 -9.22 -7.92 -16.77
CA LEU A 69 -9.37 -6.46 -16.64
C LEU A 69 -7.99 -5.81 -16.48
N TYR A 70 -7.19 -5.81 -17.55
CA TYR A 70 -5.86 -5.19 -17.57
C TYR A 70 -5.48 -4.68 -18.96
N ASN A 71 -4.54 -3.73 -19.00
CA ASN A 71 -3.85 -3.30 -20.21
C ASN A 71 -2.47 -2.72 -19.84
N GLY A 72 -1.74 -2.12 -20.81
CA GLY A 72 -0.41 -1.54 -20.56
C GLY A 72 -0.39 -0.44 -19.48
N TYR A 73 -1.47 0.31 -19.31
CA TYR A 73 -1.57 1.35 -18.28
C TYR A 73 -1.76 0.78 -16.87
N SER A 74 -2.17 -0.49 -16.73
CA SER A 74 -2.32 -1.15 -15.43
C SER A 74 -1.03 -1.13 -14.63
N LEU A 75 0.10 -1.48 -15.26
CA LEU A 75 1.41 -1.45 -14.61
C LEU A 75 1.82 -0.02 -14.24
N ILE A 76 1.58 0.94 -15.14
CA ILE A 76 1.91 2.35 -14.91
C ILE A 76 1.18 2.85 -13.66
N LEU A 77 -0.13 2.63 -13.55
CA LEU A 77 -0.90 3.08 -12.41
C LEU A 77 -0.55 2.36 -11.11
N LEU A 78 -0.25 1.06 -11.18
CA LEU A 78 0.29 0.33 -10.02
C LEU A 78 1.58 0.96 -9.52
N LEU A 79 2.53 1.26 -10.41
CA LEU A 79 3.78 1.90 -10.03
C LEU A 79 3.55 3.32 -9.49
N VAL A 80 2.63 4.09 -10.07
CA VAL A 80 2.27 5.42 -9.58
C VAL A 80 1.71 5.34 -8.15
N GLY A 81 0.78 4.42 -7.88
CA GLY A 81 0.23 4.21 -6.53
C GLY A 81 1.29 3.78 -5.53
N PHE A 82 2.15 2.85 -5.92
CA PHE A 82 3.25 2.35 -5.09
C PHE A 82 4.23 3.46 -4.72
N TRP A 83 4.74 4.19 -5.73
CA TRP A 83 5.71 5.25 -5.50
C TRP A 83 5.11 6.45 -4.79
N LEU A 84 3.83 6.76 -5.01
CA LEU A 84 3.14 7.79 -4.24
C LEU A 84 3.11 7.41 -2.76
N ALA A 85 2.66 6.20 -2.42
CA ALA A 85 2.68 5.72 -1.03
C ALA A 85 4.10 5.79 -0.45
N MET A 86 5.09 5.24 -1.15
CA MET A 86 6.49 5.26 -0.69
C MET A 86 7.05 6.67 -0.52
N ALA A 87 6.71 7.61 -1.41
CA ALA A 87 7.14 9.00 -1.30
C ALA A 87 6.58 9.67 -0.03
N THR A 88 5.33 9.38 0.35
CA THR A 88 4.78 9.92 1.61
C THR A 88 5.59 9.47 2.82
N PHE A 89 6.06 8.22 2.84
CA PHE A 89 6.90 7.73 3.92
C PHE A 89 8.35 8.20 3.81
N GLY A 90 8.92 8.25 2.61
CA GLY A 90 10.31 8.66 2.38
C GLY A 90 10.56 10.12 2.74
N PHE A 91 9.71 11.03 2.22
CA PHE A 91 9.84 12.46 2.52
C PHE A 91 9.21 12.85 3.87
N GLY A 92 8.19 12.10 4.32
CA GLY A 92 7.49 12.33 5.58
C GLY A 92 8.00 11.51 6.77
N ILE A 93 9.12 10.78 6.64
CA ILE A 93 9.54 9.74 7.61
C ILE A 93 9.59 10.25 9.05
N LYS A 94 10.02 11.49 9.26
CA LYS A 94 10.09 12.13 10.59
C LYS A 94 8.72 12.20 11.25
N SER A 95 7.66 12.49 10.49
CA SER A 95 6.28 12.51 11.00
C SER A 95 5.79 11.13 11.46
N PHE A 96 6.38 10.05 10.95
CA PHE A 96 6.03 8.67 11.31
C PHE A 96 6.88 8.09 12.45
N LEU A 97 8.11 8.57 12.58
CA LEU A 97 9.08 8.11 13.58
C LEU A 97 9.12 8.96 14.85
N ASN A 98 8.75 10.24 14.77
CA ASN A 98 8.82 11.13 15.92
C ASN A 98 7.80 10.72 16.99
N ASP A 99 8.31 10.65 18.22
CA ASP A 99 7.48 10.51 19.41
C ASP A 99 6.55 11.70 19.61
#